data_AF-A0A0G4MQF9-F1
#
_entry.id   AF-A0A0G4MQF9-F1
#
_cell.length_a   1.000
_cell.length_b   1.000
_cell.length_c   1.000
_cell.angle_alpha   90.00
_cell.angle_beta   90.00
_cell.angle_gamma   90.00
#
_symmetry.space_group_name_H-M   'P 1'
#
loop_
_entity.id
_entity.type
_entity.pdbx_description
1 polymer ?
#
loop_
_entity_poly.entity_id
_entity_poly.type
_entity_poly.pdbx_seq_one_letter_code
_entity_poly.pdbx_strand_id
1 'polypeptide(L)'
;MIVFKYIEDKDVFQKFYSRMLARRLVHSNSSSDDAETSMISKLKEACGFEYTNKLQRMFQDMQISKDLNNSYREHCNGLENAKNVLDSQYSILGTGFWPLQAPNTNFTPPAEINEETERFSRFYKNKHEGRKLTWLWQLCKGELKAGYCKASKTPYTFQVSIYQMA
;
A
#
# COMPACT_ATOMS: atom_id res chain seq x y z
N MET A 1 16.10 20.39 -10.19
CA MET A 1 15.03 21.42 -10.21
C MET A 1 15.24 22.54 -11.22
N ILE A 2 16.46 22.79 -11.74
CA ILE A 2 16.71 23.88 -12.69
C ILE A 2 15.87 23.69 -13.97
N VAL A 3 15.91 22.50 -14.59
CA VAL A 3 15.11 22.20 -15.79
C VAL A 3 13.61 22.32 -15.54
N PHE A 4 13.13 21.88 -14.38
CA PHE A 4 11.70 21.93 -14.01
C PHE A 4 11.14 23.35 -13.96
N LYS A 5 11.97 24.38 -13.70
CA LYS A 5 11.53 25.79 -13.71
C LYS A 5 11.08 26.25 -15.11
N TYR A 6 11.61 25.64 -16.16
CA TYR A 6 11.31 25.98 -17.55
C TYR A 6 10.14 25.17 -18.13
N ILE A 7 9.55 24.24 -17.36
CA ILE A 7 8.36 23.50 -17.77
C ILE A 7 7.13 24.37 -17.51
N GLU A 8 6.32 24.59 -18.54
CA GLU A 8 5.06 25.34 -18.45
C GLU A 8 3.94 24.45 -17.89
N ASP A 9 3.78 23.22 -18.40
CA ASP A 9 2.74 22.26 -18.02
C ASP A 9 3.05 21.50 -16.71
N LYS A 10 3.16 22.24 -15.61
CA LYS A 10 3.50 21.69 -14.28
C LYS A 10 2.40 20.80 -13.70
N ASP A 11 1.14 21.02 -14.05
CA ASP A 11 0.00 20.19 -13.66
C ASP A 11 0.03 18.80 -14.30
N VAL A 12 0.44 18.72 -15.57
CA VAL A 12 0.66 17.46 -16.29
C VAL A 12 1.79 16.68 -15.60
N PHE A 13 2.91 17.33 -15.29
CA PHE A 13 3.98 16.72 -14.51
C PHE A 13 3.47 16.20 -13.17
N GLN A 14 2.69 17.00 -12.43
CA GLN A 14 2.16 16.64 -11.12
C GLN A 14 1.31 15.35 -11.20
N LYS A 15 0.46 15.24 -12.21
CA LYS A 15 -0.41 14.08 -12.43
C LYS A 15 0.39 12.81 -12.65
N PHE A 16 1.41 12.86 -13.51
CA PHE A 16 2.26 11.71 -13.78
C PHE A 16 3.15 11.37 -12.59
N TYR A 17 3.76 12.37 -11.96
CA TYR A 17 4.61 12.20 -10.79
C TYR A 17 3.84 11.56 -9.62
N SER A 18 2.64 12.08 -9.32
CA SER A 18 1.77 11.54 -8.27
C SER A 18 1.44 10.06 -8.52
N ARG A 19 1.12 9.69 -9.78
CA ARG A 19 0.85 8.29 -10.15
C ARG A 19 2.07 7.39 -9.97
N MET A 20 3.26 7.86 -10.34
CA MET A 20 4.50 7.10 -10.17
C MET A 20 4.90 6.96 -8.69
N LEU A 21 4.79 8.03 -7.92
CA LEU A 21 5.02 8.02 -6.48
C LEU A 21 4.06 7.03 -5.78
N ALA A 22 2.78 7.07 -6.12
CA ALA A 22 1.78 6.16 -5.54
C ALA A 22 2.17 4.69 -5.74
N ARG A 23 2.63 4.34 -6.95
CA ARG A 23 3.10 2.98 -7.24
C ARG A 23 4.34 2.63 -6.42
N ARG A 24 5.32 3.52 -6.29
CA ARG A 24 6.53 3.24 -5.50
C ARG A 24 6.21 3.04 -4.02
N LEU A 25 5.37 3.89 -3.44
CA LEU A 25 4.97 3.80 -2.04
C LEU A 25 4.18 2.52 -1.75
N VAL A 26 3.17 2.18 -2.56
CA VAL A 26 2.35 0.96 -2.33
C VAL A 26 3.18 -0.31 -2.45
N HIS A 27 4.15 -0.37 -3.36
CA HIS A 27 4.96 -1.57 -3.56
C HIS A 27 6.22 -1.59 -2.68
N SER A 28 6.47 -0.55 -1.89
CA SER A 28 7.72 -0.32 -1.15
C SER A 28 8.97 -0.37 -2.04
N ASN A 29 8.85 0.12 -3.28
CA ASN A 29 9.93 0.13 -4.28
C ASN A 29 10.69 1.47 -4.35
N SER A 30 10.64 2.25 -3.27
CA SER A 30 11.41 3.49 -3.16
C SER A 30 12.89 3.16 -2.89
N SER A 31 13.80 3.81 -3.59
CA SER A 31 15.25 3.61 -3.37
C SER A 31 15.74 4.25 -2.07
N SER A 32 15.12 5.36 -1.65
CA SER A 32 15.44 6.08 -0.43
C SER A 32 14.27 6.99 -0.03
N ASP A 33 13.81 6.86 1.21
CA ASP A 33 12.76 7.71 1.78
C ASP A 33 13.23 9.18 1.89
N ASP A 34 14.51 9.41 2.17
CA ASP A 34 15.12 10.74 2.21
C ASP A 34 15.14 11.40 0.83
N ALA A 35 15.42 10.64 -0.22
CA ALA A 35 15.41 11.14 -1.59
C ALA A 35 14.01 11.57 -2.02
N GLU A 36 12.99 10.76 -1.70
CA GLU A 36 11.58 11.10 -2.00
C GLU A 36 11.13 12.34 -1.22
N THR A 37 11.49 12.42 0.07
CA THR A 37 11.20 13.59 0.92
C THR A 37 11.88 14.85 0.39
N SER A 38 13.16 14.75 0.02
CA SER A 38 13.91 15.86 -0.59
C SER A 38 13.27 16.34 -1.90
N MET A 39 12.79 15.43 -2.73
CA MET A 39 12.13 15.76 -3.99
C MET A 39 10.82 16.52 -3.76
N ILE A 40 10.01 16.10 -2.79
CA ILE A 40 8.78 16.80 -2.43
C ILE A 40 9.06 18.19 -1.86
N SER A 41 10.06 18.33 -0.98
CA SER A 41 10.46 19.64 -0.46
C SER A 41 10.88 20.61 -1.57
N LYS A 42 11.66 20.12 -2.53
CA LYS A 42 12.08 20.90 -3.71
C LYS A 42 10.90 21.31 -4.60
N LEU A 43 9.91 20.44 -4.77
CA LEU A 43 8.67 20.78 -5.50
C LEU A 43 7.82 21.80 -4.73
N LYS A 44 7.79 21.71 -3.40
CA LYS A 44 7.09 22.67 -2.53
C LYS A 44 7.71 24.06 -2.62
N GLU A 45 9.04 24.15 -2.61
CA GLU A 45 9.76 25.41 -2.79
C GLU A 45 9.49 26.04 -4.17
N ALA A 46 9.41 25.21 -5.22
CA ALA A 46 9.25 25.69 -6.60
C ALA A 46 7.80 26.04 -6.98
N CYS A 47 6.80 25.37 -6.40
CA CYS A 47 5.39 25.47 -6.82
C CYS A 47 4.41 25.76 -5.68
N GLY A 48 4.89 25.84 -4.45
CA GLY A 48 4.08 26.12 -3.27
C GLY A 48 3.49 24.88 -2.60
N PHE A 49 2.83 25.11 -1.47
CA PHE A 49 2.26 24.07 -0.62
C PHE A 49 1.15 23.27 -1.31
N GLU A 50 0.17 23.95 -1.92
CA GLU A 50 -0.99 23.32 -2.57
C GLU A 50 -0.59 22.32 -3.66
N TYR A 51 0.48 22.61 -4.41
CA TYR A 51 1.00 21.72 -5.44
C TYR A 51 1.49 20.36 -4.87
N THR A 52 2.01 20.37 -3.64
CA THR A 52 2.58 19.16 -3.00
C THR A 52 1.67 18.53 -1.96
N ASN A 53 0.54 19.14 -1.64
CA ASN A 53 -0.37 18.73 -0.56
C ASN A 53 -0.77 17.24 -0.67
N LYS A 54 -1.19 16.81 -1.86
CA LYS A 54 -1.54 15.39 -2.11
C LYS A 54 -0.35 14.45 -1.90
N LEU A 55 0.84 14.83 -2.37
CA LEU A 55 2.05 14.00 -2.24
C LEU A 55 2.47 13.84 -0.77
N GLN A 56 2.42 14.94 0.00
CA GLN A 56 2.71 14.91 1.43
C GLN A 56 1.69 14.03 2.18
N ARG A 57 0.41 14.13 1.81
CA ARG A 57 -0.61 13.29 2.43
C ARG A 57 -0.41 11.81 2.15
N MET A 58 0.11 11.44 0.97
CA MET A 58 0.46 10.05 0.67
C MET A 58 1.54 9.51 1.62
N PHE A 59 2.55 10.29 1.97
CA PHE A 59 3.55 9.89 2.99
C PHE A 59 2.95 9.72 4.37
N GLN A 60 2.08 10.65 4.78
CA GLN A 60 1.40 10.57 6.06
C GLN A 60 0.52 9.30 6.14
N ASP A 61 -0.22 8.98 5.07
CA ASP A 61 -1.03 7.77 5.00
C ASP A 61 -0.17 6.49 5.11
N MET A 62 1.05 6.49 4.54
CA MET A 62 2.00 5.37 4.70
C MET A 62 2.46 5.21 6.15
N GLN A 63 2.74 6.30 6.85
CA GLN A 63 3.13 6.23 8.26
C GLN A 63 1.97 5.76 9.14
N ILE A 64 0.77 6.31 8.94
CA ILE A 64 -0.45 5.87 9.65
C ILE A 64 -0.70 4.39 9.41
N SER A 65 -0.47 3.91 8.19
CA SER A 65 -0.62 2.49 7.86
C SER A 65 0.38 1.63 8.63
N LYS A 66 1.64 2.04 8.79
CA LYS A 66 2.64 1.32 9.60
C LYS A 66 2.18 1.19 11.05
N ASP A 67 1.73 2.29 11.66
CA ASP A 67 1.26 2.29 13.06
C ASP A 67 0.01 1.41 13.23
N LEU A 68 -0.90 1.45 12.26
CA LEU A 68 -2.09 0.60 12.25
C LEU A 68 -1.74 -0.90 12.15
N ASN A 69 -0.77 -1.27 11.31
CA ASN A 69 -0.30 -2.65 11.21
C ASN A 69 0.32 -3.13 12.52
N ASN A 70 1.07 -2.28 13.22
CA ASN A 70 1.63 -2.61 14.53
C ASN A 70 0.49 -2.87 15.54
N SER A 71 -0.51 -1.98 15.61
CA SER A 71 -1.69 -2.19 16.45
C SER A 71 -2.46 -3.46 16.09
N TYR A 72 -2.56 -3.79 14.80
CA TYR A 72 -3.25 -5.00 14.34
C TYR A 72 -2.51 -6.27 14.74
N ARG A 73 -1.17 -6.27 14.62
CA ARG A 73 -0.32 -7.39 15.05
C ARG A 73 -0.41 -7.62 16.55
N GLU A 74 -0.39 -6.56 17.35
CA GLU A 74 -0.60 -6.63 18.81
C GLU A 74 -1.98 -7.20 19.15
N HIS A 75 -3.03 -6.74 18.48
CA HIS A 75 -4.38 -7.28 18.64
C HIS A 75 -4.44 -8.77 18.28
N CYS A 76 -3.76 -9.21 17.22
CA CYS A 76 -3.73 -10.61 16.82
C CYS A 76 -2.96 -11.50 17.80
N ASN A 77 -1.87 -11.01 18.39
CA ASN A 77 -1.10 -11.74 19.40
C ASN A 77 -1.89 -11.99 20.70
N GLY A 78 -2.86 -11.13 21.01
CA GLY A 78 -3.76 -11.30 22.15
C GLY A 78 -4.88 -12.33 21.95
N LEU A 79 -5.04 -12.88 20.74
CA LEU A 79 -6.06 -13.88 20.44
C LEU A 79 -5.51 -15.30 20.65
N GLU A 80 -6.30 -16.18 21.25
CA GLU A 80 -5.92 -17.60 21.49
C GLU A 80 -5.53 -18.37 20.22
N ASN A 81 -5.97 -17.91 19.04
CA ASN A 81 -5.69 -18.50 17.72
C ASN A 81 -4.54 -17.85 16.95
N ALA A 82 -3.57 -17.22 17.63
CA ALA A 82 -2.45 -16.51 16.98
C ALA A 82 -1.65 -17.35 15.96
N LYS A 83 -1.63 -18.68 16.09
CA LYS A 83 -0.91 -19.59 15.16
C LYS A 83 -1.50 -19.68 13.75
N ASN A 84 -2.75 -19.28 13.55
CA ASN A 84 -3.43 -19.36 12.24
C ASN A 84 -3.48 -18.01 11.52
N VAL A 85 -2.81 -16.98 12.04
CA VAL A 85 -2.82 -15.63 11.44
C VAL A 85 -1.76 -15.57 10.35
N LEU A 86 -2.17 -15.17 9.14
CA LEU A 86 -1.25 -14.91 8.04
C LEU A 86 -0.41 -13.66 8.35
N ASP A 87 0.88 -13.70 8.02
CA ASP A 87 1.71 -12.49 8.07
C ASP A 87 1.25 -11.51 6.99
N SER A 88 0.45 -10.51 7.42
CA SER A 88 -0.30 -9.63 6.54
C SER A 88 0.05 -8.18 6.81
N GLN A 89 0.23 -7.41 5.74
CA GLN A 89 0.50 -5.98 5.81
C GLN A 89 -0.56 -5.20 5.02
N TYR A 90 -1.15 -4.20 5.67
CA TYR A 90 -2.25 -3.39 5.13
C TYR A 90 -1.83 -1.94 4.89
N SER A 91 -2.12 -1.40 3.72
CA SER A 91 -1.91 0.00 3.39
C SER A 91 -3.26 0.72 3.28
N ILE A 92 -3.53 1.66 4.20
CA ILE A 92 -4.77 2.45 4.22
C ILE A 92 -4.54 3.77 3.50
N LEU A 93 -5.24 3.96 2.40
CA LEU A 93 -5.01 5.05 1.45
C LEU A 93 -6.25 5.94 1.35
N GLY A 94 -6.11 7.26 1.49
CA GLY A 94 -7.23 8.19 1.32
C GLY A 94 -7.65 8.36 -0.14
N THR A 95 -8.90 8.04 -0.48
CA THR A 95 -9.43 8.10 -1.87
C THR A 95 -9.26 9.46 -2.55
N GLY A 96 -9.28 10.57 -1.79
CA GLY A 96 -9.13 11.92 -2.34
C GLY A 96 -7.68 12.34 -2.64
N PHE A 97 -6.69 11.64 -2.08
CA PHE A 97 -5.27 12.02 -2.17
C PHE A 97 -4.47 11.10 -3.09
N TRP A 98 -4.90 9.85 -3.23
CA TRP A 98 -4.22 8.84 -4.03
C TRP A 98 -4.81 8.75 -5.44
N PRO A 99 -4.00 8.81 -6.50
CA PRO A 99 -4.46 8.63 -7.88
C PRO A 99 -4.66 7.14 -8.21
N LEU A 100 -5.34 6.41 -7.33
CA LEU A 100 -5.61 4.98 -7.43
C LEU A 100 -7.11 4.77 -7.65
N GLN A 101 -7.44 3.89 -8.58
CA GLN A 101 -8.82 3.55 -8.91
C GLN A 101 -9.08 2.09 -8.55
N ALA A 102 -10.26 1.84 -7.99
CA ALA A 102 -10.75 0.49 -7.80
C ALA A 102 -10.99 -0.17 -9.17
N PRO A 103 -10.62 -1.44 -9.35
CA PRO A 103 -10.88 -2.15 -10.59
C PRO A 103 -12.38 -2.44 -10.69
N ASN A 104 -12.92 -2.44 -11.91
CA ASN A 104 -14.33 -2.78 -12.18
C ASN A 104 -14.57 -4.30 -12.24
N THR A 105 -13.53 -5.10 -11.98
CA THR A 105 -13.59 -6.55 -12.06
C THR A 105 -13.94 -7.14 -10.70
N ASN A 106 -14.93 -8.03 -10.68
CA ASN A 106 -15.19 -8.84 -9.50
C ASN A 106 -14.01 -9.80 -9.27
N PHE A 107 -13.56 -9.91 -8.03
CA PHE A 107 -12.49 -10.80 -7.63
C PHE A 107 -12.84 -11.42 -6.28
N THR A 108 -12.68 -12.74 -6.19
CA THR A 108 -12.84 -13.50 -4.96
C THR A 108 -11.46 -14.03 -4.57
N PRO A 109 -10.84 -13.53 -3.49
CA PRO A 109 -9.57 -14.06 -3.03
C PRO A 109 -9.74 -15.51 -2.51
N PRO A 110 -8.65 -16.29 -2.43
CA PRO A 110 -8.64 -17.59 -1.74
C PRO A 110 -9.21 -17.49 -0.32
N ALA A 111 -9.78 -18.59 0.18
CA ALA A 111 -10.52 -18.62 1.44
C ALA A 111 -9.69 -18.08 2.62
N GLU A 112 -8.42 -18.45 2.70
CA GLU A 112 -7.49 -18.04 3.75
C GLU A 112 -7.26 -16.52 3.76
N ILE A 113 -7.16 -15.92 2.57
CA ILE A 113 -7.02 -14.47 2.43
C ILE A 113 -8.35 -13.78 2.74
N ASN A 114 -9.48 -14.36 2.33
CA ASN A 114 -10.79 -13.80 2.61
C ASN A 114 -11.05 -13.72 4.13
N GLU A 115 -10.80 -14.80 4.87
CA GLU A 115 -10.91 -14.83 6.34
C GLU A 115 -10.05 -13.74 7.02
N GLU A 116 -8.82 -13.58 6.55
CA GLU A 116 -7.89 -12.58 7.08
C GLU A 116 -8.33 -11.15 6.75
N THR A 117 -8.85 -10.91 5.54
CA THR A 117 -9.38 -9.59 5.15
C THR A 117 -10.63 -9.21 5.93
N GLU A 118 -11.49 -10.17 6.28
CA GLU A 118 -12.67 -9.96 7.13
C GLU A 118 -12.28 -9.63 8.57
N ARG A 119 -11.28 -10.36 9.11
CA ARG A 119 -10.70 -10.10 10.43
C ARG A 119 -10.16 -8.68 10.52
N PHE A 120 -9.34 -8.27 9.55
CA PHE A 120 -8.80 -6.92 9.50
C PHE A 120 -9.89 -5.86 9.34
N SER A 121 -10.89 -6.10 8.48
CA SER A 121 -12.02 -5.18 8.28
C SER A 121 -12.80 -4.94 9.58
N ARG A 122 -13.01 -5.98 10.39
CA ARG A 122 -13.67 -5.87 11.70
C ARG A 122 -12.83 -5.06 12.67
N PHE A 123 -11.53 -5.33 12.76
CA PHE A 123 -10.59 -4.55 13.57
C PHE A 123 -10.59 -3.07 13.17
N TYR A 124 -10.52 -2.78 11.87
CA TYR A 124 -10.52 -1.41 11.35
C TYR A 124 -11.83 -0.68 11.68
N LYS A 125 -12.98 -1.35 11.47
CA LYS A 125 -14.31 -0.78 11.74
C LYS A 125 -14.49 -0.43 13.21
N ASN A 126 -14.01 -1.28 14.13
CA ASN A 126 -14.09 -1.01 15.57
C ASN A 126 -13.25 0.20 15.99
N LYS A 127 -12.10 0.42 15.34
CA LYS A 127 -11.20 1.56 15.62
C LYS A 127 -11.63 2.85 14.92
N HIS A 128 -12.30 2.73 13.77
CA HIS A 128 -12.67 3.85 12.90
C HIS A 128 -14.12 3.75 12.44
N GLU A 129 -15.02 4.28 13.25
CA GLU A 129 -16.44 4.37 12.92
C GLU A 129 -16.68 5.32 11.73
N GLY A 130 -17.67 4.99 10.90
CA GLY A 130 -18.07 5.81 9.75
C GLY A 130 -17.17 5.70 8.51
N ARG A 131 -16.14 4.85 8.51
CA ARG A 131 -15.28 4.61 7.35
C ARG A 131 -15.65 3.32 6.61
N LYS A 132 -15.54 3.35 5.29
CA LYS A 132 -15.72 2.19 4.41
C LYS A 132 -14.41 1.87 3.70
N LEU A 133 -14.01 0.59 3.74
CA LEU A 133 -12.85 0.09 3.02
C LEU A 133 -13.25 -0.40 1.64
N THR A 134 -12.39 -0.14 0.66
CA THR A 134 -12.48 -0.68 -0.71
C THR A 134 -11.13 -1.31 -1.04
N TRP A 135 -11.13 -2.61 -1.35
CA TRP A 135 -9.93 -3.35 -1.64
C TRP A 135 -9.43 -3.08 -3.07
N LEU A 136 -8.13 -2.84 -3.22
CA LEU A 136 -7.45 -2.64 -4.49
C LEU A 136 -6.63 -3.88 -4.85
N TRP A 137 -7.32 -4.97 -5.19
CA TRP A 137 -6.71 -6.28 -5.44
C TRP A 137 -5.58 -6.26 -6.48
N GLN A 138 -5.67 -5.42 -7.50
CA GLN A 138 -4.64 -5.25 -8.53
C GLN A 138 -3.29 -4.72 -8.01
N LEU A 139 -3.25 -4.21 -6.79
CA LEU A 139 -2.03 -3.76 -6.12
C LEU A 139 -1.56 -4.73 -5.04
N CYS A 140 -2.38 -5.74 -4.72
CA CYS A 140 -2.06 -6.73 -3.70
C CYS A 140 -1.11 -7.79 -4.26
N LYS A 141 -0.18 -8.21 -3.40
CA LYS A 141 0.78 -9.27 -3.65
C LYS A 141 0.87 -10.16 -2.41
N GLY A 142 1.26 -11.41 -2.62
CA GLY A 142 1.47 -12.37 -1.55
C GLY A 142 2.65 -13.28 -1.84
N GLU A 143 2.97 -14.13 -0.86
CA GLU A 143 4.03 -15.11 -0.97
C GLU A 143 3.44 -16.53 -1.01
N LEU A 144 3.88 -17.32 -1.99
CA LEU A 144 3.51 -18.73 -2.13
C LEU A 144 4.74 -19.61 -1.93
N LYS A 145 4.61 -20.60 -1.05
CA LYS A 145 5.66 -21.57 -0.78
C LYS A 145 5.40 -22.85 -1.57
N ALA A 146 6.27 -23.19 -2.51
CA ALA A 146 6.15 -24.39 -3.33
C ALA A 146 6.58 -25.64 -2.57
N GLY A 147 5.62 -26.54 -2.31
CA GLY A 147 5.87 -27.83 -1.64
C GLY A 147 6.23 -29.00 -2.56
N TYR A 148 6.17 -28.83 -3.88
CA TYR A 148 6.31 -29.95 -4.83
C TYR A 148 7.77 -30.34 -5.12
N CYS A 149 8.75 -29.46 -4.86
CA CYS A 149 10.17 -29.72 -5.08
C CYS A 149 10.79 -30.53 -3.91
N LYS A 150 10.48 -31.82 -3.82
CA LYS A 150 10.97 -32.73 -2.75
C LYS A 150 12.50 -32.86 -2.69
N ALA A 151 13.21 -32.53 -3.78
CA ALA A 151 14.67 -32.63 -3.86
C ALA A 151 15.41 -31.41 -3.28
N SER A 152 14.73 -30.28 -3.06
CA SER A 152 15.35 -29.09 -2.47
C SER A 152 15.23 -29.12 -0.95
N LYS A 153 16.35 -28.94 -0.24
CA LYS A 153 16.34 -28.76 1.23
C LYS A 153 15.57 -27.52 1.66
N THR A 154 15.48 -26.51 0.79
CA THR A 154 14.77 -25.27 1.05
C THR A 154 13.64 -25.12 0.01
N PRO A 155 12.37 -25.12 0.42
CA PRO A 155 11.25 -24.89 -0.48
C PRO A 155 11.34 -23.49 -1.11
N TYR A 156 11.03 -23.39 -2.40
CA TYR A 156 11.02 -22.12 -3.11
C TYR A 156 9.83 -21.26 -2.64
N THR A 157 10.09 -19.96 -2.43
CA THR A 157 9.06 -18.96 -2.16
C THR A 157 8.93 -18.04 -3.36
N PHE A 158 7.70 -17.85 -3.85
CA PHE A 158 7.37 -16.99 -4.97
C PHE A 158 6.59 -15.78 -4.47
N GLN A 159 7.03 -14.58 -4.86
CA GLN A 159 6.21 -13.38 -4.71
C GLN A 159 5.32 -13.26 -5.94
N VAL A 160 4.01 -13.30 -5.73
CA VAL A 160 3.01 -13.32 -6.79
C VAL A 160 1.96 -12.23 -6.55
N SER A 161 1.29 -11.78 -7.61
CA SER A 161 0.12 -10.93 -7.47
C SER A 161 -1.04 -11.73 -6.87
N ILE A 162 -1.98 -11.06 -6.20
CA ILE A 162 -3.13 -11.73 -5.59
C ILE A 162 -3.97 -12.48 -6.64
N TYR A 163 -4.01 -12.00 -7.88
CA TYR A 163 -4.69 -12.65 -8.99
C TYR A 163 -4.06 -13.98 -9.39
N GLN A 164 -2.76 -14.16 -9.16
CA GLN A 164 -2.06 -15.41 -9.42
C GLN A 164 -2.23 -16.43 -8.29
N MET A 165 -2.73 -16.00 -7.13
CA MET A 165 -3.01 -16.89 -5.98
C MET A 165 -4.40 -17.52 -6.05
N ALA A 166 -5.32 -16.93 -6.83
CA ALA A 166 -6.69 -17.40 -7.02
C ALA A 166 -6.81 -18.51 -8.06
#